data_AF-A0A7V8AJM0-F1
#
_entry.id   AF-A0A7V8AJM0-F1
#
_cell.length_a   1.000
_cell.length_b   1.000
_cell.length_c   1.000
_cell.angle_alpha   90.00
_cell.angle_beta   90.00
_cell.angle_gamma   90.00
#
_symmetry.space_group_name_H-M   'P 1'
#
loop_
_entity.id
_entity.type
_entity.pdbx_description
1 polymer ?
#
loop_
_entity_poly.entity_id
_entity_poly.type
_entity_poly.pdbx_seq_one_letter_code
_entity_poly.pdbx_strand_id
1 'polypeptide(L)'
;MVARYQPQMHWQMLVTGAETVCLSVIIGASEPERETIAIDRVYADELMAYAQVFWSCVENVTPPVVLPAVAAPVLPEALRTVDMTGSNTWADAAARLLAHHAAAKSFDAAVKDIKALIEPDVKLAYGHGIRANRAKNGAVKITEVTP
;
A
#
# COMPACT_ATOMS: atom_id res chain seq x y z
N MET A 1 -9.08 -11.97 -8.71
CA MET A 1 -8.74 -10.66 -8.11
C MET A 1 -9.78 -9.59 -8.47
N VAL A 2 -10.05 -9.39 -9.76
CA VAL A 2 -11.01 -8.40 -10.29
C VAL A 2 -12.42 -8.54 -9.72
N ALA A 3 -12.94 -9.76 -9.60
CA ALA A 3 -14.27 -10.04 -9.05
C ALA A 3 -14.54 -9.36 -7.69
N ARG A 4 -13.54 -9.29 -6.80
CA ARG A 4 -13.67 -8.67 -5.47
C ARG A 4 -13.86 -7.16 -5.55
N TYR A 5 -13.30 -6.52 -6.57
CA TYR A 5 -13.35 -5.07 -6.76
C TYR A 5 -14.50 -4.64 -7.68
N GLN A 6 -15.27 -5.58 -8.24
CA GLN A 6 -16.40 -5.27 -9.14
C GLN A 6 -17.40 -4.27 -8.55
N PRO A 7 -17.86 -4.40 -7.28
CA PRO A 7 -18.79 -3.43 -6.71
C PRO A 7 -18.20 -2.02 -6.68
N GLN A 8 -16.95 -1.88 -6.22
CA GLN A 8 -16.28 -0.58 -6.11
C GLN A 8 -16.08 0.07 -7.48
N MET A 9 -15.61 -0.70 -8.46
CA MET A 9 -15.34 -0.25 -9.82
C MET A 9 -16.62 0.22 -10.51
N HIS A 10 -17.69 -0.57 -10.43
CA HIS A 10 -18.99 -0.22 -11.01
C HIS A 10 -19.63 0.98 -10.29
N TRP A 11 -19.49 1.08 -8.97
CA TRP A 11 -19.96 2.23 -8.21
C TRP A 11 -19.27 3.53 -8.65
N GLN A 12 -17.96 3.50 -8.83
CA GLN A 12 -17.20 4.66 -9.31
C GLN A 12 -17.61 5.07 -10.73
N MET A 13 -17.84 4.09 -11.62
CA MET A 13 -18.35 4.34 -12.97
C MET A 13 -19.77 4.95 -12.95
N LEU A 14 -20.66 4.47 -12.06
CA LEU A 14 -21.99 5.03 -11.86
C LEU A 14 -21.94 6.49 -11.41
N VAL A 15 -21.09 6.81 -10.42
CA VAL A 15 -20.95 8.17 -9.87
C VAL A 15 -20.35 9.13 -10.89
N THR A 16 -19.38 8.67 -11.69
CA THR A 16 -18.65 9.53 -12.64
C THR A 16 -19.27 9.59 -14.03
N GLY A 17 -20.19 8.68 -14.35
CA GLY A 17 -20.71 8.50 -15.71
C GLY A 17 -19.72 7.84 -16.67
N ALA A 18 -18.60 7.32 -16.19
CA ALA A 18 -17.60 6.64 -17.01
C ALA A 18 -18.12 5.28 -17.50
N GLU A 19 -17.76 4.90 -18.73
CA GLU A 19 -18.13 3.60 -19.31
C GLU A 19 -17.08 2.52 -19.07
N THR A 20 -15.86 2.92 -18.69
CA THR A 20 -14.75 2.01 -18.40
C THR A 20 -13.93 2.50 -17.21
N VAL A 21 -13.24 1.57 -16.55
CA VAL A 21 -12.32 1.82 -15.45
C VAL A 21 -11.08 0.94 -15.58
N CYS A 22 -9.93 1.46 -15.17
CA CYS A 22 -8.67 0.72 -15.14
C CYS A 22 -8.34 0.33 -13.69
N LEU A 23 -8.30 -0.97 -13.41
CA LEU A 23 -7.79 -1.51 -12.16
C LEU A 23 -6.29 -1.75 -12.32
N SER A 24 -5.47 -0.96 -11.62
CA SER A 24 -4.02 -1.15 -11.57
C SER A 24 -3.59 -1.67 -10.20
N VAL A 25 -2.92 -2.82 -10.18
CA VAL A 25 -2.39 -3.45 -8.97
C VAL A 25 -0.87 -3.38 -8.99
N ILE A 26 -0.29 -2.78 -7.96
CA ILE A 26 1.16 -2.58 -7.80
C ILE A 26 1.62 -3.36 -6.58
N ILE A 27 2.41 -4.41 -6.80
CA ILE A 27 2.98 -5.25 -5.72
C ILE A 27 4.48 -4.98 -5.64
N GLY A 28 4.90 -4.20 -4.64
CA GLY A 28 6.31 -3.85 -4.43
C GLY A 28 6.89 -3.03 -5.59
N ALA A 29 8.07 -3.44 -6.07
CA ALA A 29 8.76 -2.80 -7.19
C ALA A 29 8.48 -3.45 -8.55
N SER A 30 7.53 -4.39 -8.63
CA SER A 30 7.16 -5.06 -9.87
C SER A 30 6.40 -4.14 -10.82
N GLU A 31 6.39 -4.47 -12.11
CA GLU A 31 5.59 -3.76 -13.11
C GLU A 31 4.09 -3.86 -12.77
N PRO A 32 3.32 -2.75 -12.83
CA PRO A 32 1.90 -2.78 -12.48
C PRO A 32 1.09 -3.69 -13.41
N GLU A 33 0.33 -4.61 -12.82
CA GLU A 33 -0.73 -5.30 -13.55
C GLU A 33 -1.89 -4.34 -13.77
N ARG A 34 -2.42 -4.30 -14.99
CA ARG A 34 -3.51 -3.39 -15.38
C ARG A 34 -4.59 -4.18 -16.11
N GLU A 35 -5.82 -4.01 -15.67
CA GLU A 35 -6.99 -4.56 -16.34
C GLU A 35 -8.01 -3.45 -16.57
N THR A 36 -8.51 -3.34 -17.79
CA THR A 36 -9.57 -2.38 -18.14
C THR A 36 -10.89 -3.12 -18.18
N ILE A 37 -11.85 -2.63 -17.39
CA ILE A 37 -13.18 -3.22 -17.24
C ILE A 37 -14.20 -2.21 -17.77
N ALA A 38 -15.11 -2.68 -18.61
CA ALA A 38 -16.28 -1.90 -19.04
C ALA A 38 -17.42 -2.07 -18.02
N ILE A 39 -18.28 -1.06 -17.92
CA ILE A 39 -19.45 -1.14 -17.05
C ILE A 39 -20.40 -2.25 -17.52
N ASP A 40 -20.68 -3.19 -16.64
CA ASP A 40 -21.83 -4.08 -16.75
C ASP A 40 -23.05 -3.35 -16.21
N ARG A 41 -23.96 -2.96 -17.12
CA ARG A 41 -25.16 -2.19 -16.77
C ARG A 41 -26.13 -3.00 -15.92
N VAL A 42 -26.24 -4.31 -16.14
CA VAL A 42 -27.13 -5.18 -15.34
C VAL A 42 -26.65 -5.22 -13.91
N TYR A 43 -25.34 -5.42 -13.72
CA TYR A 43 -24.73 -5.41 -12.40
C TYR A 43 -24.81 -4.02 -11.72
N ALA A 44 -24.62 -2.95 -12.49
CA ALA A 44 -24.69 -1.59 -11.98
C ALA A 44 -26.13 -1.22 -11.52
N ASP A 45 -27.15 -1.66 -12.26
CA ASP A 45 -28.56 -1.46 -11.88
C ASP A 45 -28.91 -2.22 -10.59
N GLU A 46 -28.41 -3.46 -10.44
CA GLU A 46 -28.58 -4.22 -9.20
C GLU A 46 -27.91 -3.52 -8.00
N LEU A 47 -26.70 -3.01 -8.20
CA LEU A 47 -25.94 -2.27 -7.18
C LEU A 47 -26.68 -1.00 -6.75
N MET A 48 -27.30 -0.28 -7.69
CA MET A 48 -28.12 0.89 -7.40
C MET A 48 -29.39 0.54 -6.62
N ALA A 49 -30.05 -0.58 -6.96
CA ALA A 49 -31.22 -1.06 -6.22
C ALA A 49 -30.88 -1.36 -4.75
N TYR A 50 -29.75 -2.03 -4.47
CA TYR A 50 -29.30 -2.25 -3.09
C TYR A 50 -29.00 -0.93 -2.35
N ALA A 51 -28.40 0.04 -3.02
CA ALA A 51 -28.10 1.32 -2.41
C ALA A 51 -29.36 2.12 -2.07
N GLN A 52 -30.41 2.04 -2.89
CA GLN A 52 -31.71 2.65 -2.58
C GLN A 52 -32.36 2.00 -1.36
N VAL A 53 -32.31 0.67 -1.26
CA VAL A 53 -32.79 -0.05 -0.06
C VAL A 53 -32.00 0.39 1.18
N PHE A 54 -30.67 0.44 1.08
CA PHE A 54 -29.83 0.93 2.18
C PHE A 54 -30.17 2.37 2.57
N TRP A 55 -30.37 3.27 1.60
CA TRP A 55 -30.74 4.66 1.85
C TRP A 55 -32.09 4.76 2.56
N SER A 56 -33.08 3.93 2.19
CA SER A 56 -34.36 3.86 2.88
C SER A 56 -34.21 3.44 4.36
N CYS A 57 -33.26 2.56 4.68
CA CYS A 57 -32.95 2.19 6.06
C CYS A 57 -32.36 3.36 6.84
N VAL A 58 -31.46 4.14 6.19
CA VAL A 58 -30.86 5.35 6.78
C VAL A 58 -31.93 6.40 7.09
N GLU A 59 -32.82 6.68 6.14
CA GLU A 59 -33.90 7.68 6.30
C GLU A 59 -34.89 7.30 7.40
N ASN A 60 -35.22 6.00 7.52
CA ASN A 60 -36.19 5.50 8.50
C ASN A 60 -35.56 5.07 9.84
N VAL A 61 -34.23 5.19 9.99
CA VAL A 61 -33.48 4.74 11.17
C VAL A 61 -33.79 3.27 11.51
N THR A 62 -33.87 2.42 10.47
CA THR A 62 -34.08 0.98 10.61
C THR A 62 -32.79 0.23 10.32
N PRO A 63 -32.53 -0.92 10.98
CA PRO A 63 -31.35 -1.71 10.68
C PRO A 63 -31.45 -2.30 9.25
N PRO A 64 -30.38 -2.26 8.45
CA PRO A 64 -30.36 -2.93 7.15
C PRO A 64 -30.33 -4.47 7.32
N VAL A 65 -30.59 -5.19 6.24
CA VAL A 65 -30.58 -6.66 6.22
C VAL A 65 -29.23 -7.18 6.72
N VAL A 66 -29.26 -8.13 7.66
CA VAL A 66 -28.06 -8.81 8.17
C VAL A 66 -27.53 -9.72 7.08
N LEU A 67 -26.47 -9.29 6.41
CA LEU A 67 -25.71 -10.14 5.50
C LEU A 67 -24.73 -11.01 6.30
N PRO A 68 -24.51 -12.28 5.90
CA PRO A 68 -23.43 -13.07 6.47
C PRO A 68 -22.11 -12.33 6.27
N ALA A 69 -21.28 -12.28 7.31
CA ALA A 69 -19.97 -11.65 7.23
C ALA A 69 -19.17 -12.28 6.09
N VAL A 70 -18.58 -11.46 5.21
CA VAL A 70 -17.61 -11.93 4.22
C VAL A 70 -16.48 -12.59 4.99
N ALA A 71 -16.26 -13.89 4.74
CA ALA A 71 -15.21 -14.63 5.42
C ALA A 71 -13.88 -13.88 5.27
N ALA A 72 -13.20 -13.66 6.40
CA ALA A 72 -11.86 -13.10 6.39
C ALA A 72 -10.99 -13.94 5.42
N PRO A 73 -9.99 -13.34 4.74
CA PRO A 73 -9.04 -14.12 3.95
C PRO A 73 -8.48 -15.22 4.84
N VAL A 74 -8.82 -16.47 4.53
CA VAL A 74 -8.38 -17.63 5.30
C VAL A 74 -6.86 -17.68 5.13
N LEU A 75 -6.12 -17.46 6.22
CA LEU A 75 -4.69 -17.78 6.24
C LEU A 75 -4.56 -19.23 5.75
N PRO A 76 -3.56 -19.56 4.91
CA PRO A 76 -3.41 -20.91 4.41
C PRO A 76 -3.53 -21.91 5.56
N GLU A 77 -4.37 -22.94 5.40
CA GLU A 77 -4.74 -23.88 6.48
C GLU A 77 -3.51 -24.53 7.17
N ALA A 78 -2.35 -24.49 6.51
CA ALA A 78 -1.08 -24.99 7.03
C ALA A 78 0.00 -23.89 7.08
N LEU A 79 -0.16 -22.92 7.99
CA LEU A 79 0.99 -22.16 8.47
C LEU A 79 1.82 -23.04 9.40
N ARG A 80 2.96 -23.55 8.93
CA ARG A 80 3.88 -24.34 9.75
C ARG A 80 4.83 -23.44 10.53
N THR A 81 5.08 -23.78 11.79
CA THR A 81 6.22 -23.27 12.55
C THR A 81 7.45 -24.11 12.22
N VAL A 82 8.59 -23.46 12.00
CA VAL A 82 9.84 -24.12 11.60
C VAL A 82 10.95 -23.65 12.52
N ASP A 83 11.68 -24.60 13.10
CA ASP A 83 12.96 -24.30 13.74
C ASP A 83 14.05 -24.19 12.67
N MET A 84 14.66 -23.02 12.58
CA MET A 84 15.72 -22.72 11.61
C MET A 84 17.12 -22.87 12.19
N THR A 85 17.26 -23.39 13.42
CA THR A 85 18.56 -23.59 14.10
C THR A 85 19.54 -24.42 13.28
N GLY A 86 19.05 -25.38 12.49
CA GLY A 86 19.90 -26.21 11.61
C GLY A 86 20.31 -25.55 10.28
N SER A 87 19.83 -24.34 9.99
CA SER A 87 20.11 -23.66 8.72
C SER A 87 21.29 -22.67 8.87
N ASN A 88 22.42 -23.01 8.26
CA ASN A 88 23.60 -22.13 8.26
C ASN A 88 23.33 -20.76 7.62
N THR A 89 22.49 -20.71 6.60
CA THR A 89 22.11 -19.43 5.95
C THR A 89 21.25 -18.57 6.86
N TRP A 90 20.38 -19.19 7.67
CA TRP A 90 19.62 -18.48 8.69
C TRP A 90 20.53 -17.97 9.81
N ALA A 91 21.46 -18.79 10.29
CA ALA A 91 22.40 -18.42 11.34
C ALA A 91 23.29 -17.23 10.94
N ASP A 92 23.87 -17.24 9.73
CA ASP A 92 24.65 -16.12 9.19
C ASP A 92 23.81 -14.84 9.08
N ALA A 93 22.61 -14.94 8.50
CA ALA A 93 21.72 -13.79 8.33
C ALA A 93 21.28 -13.22 9.68
N ALA A 94 20.97 -14.08 10.66
CA ALA A 94 20.61 -13.68 12.02
C ALA A 94 21.77 -12.98 12.73
N ALA A 95 23.00 -13.50 12.61
CA ALA A 95 24.19 -12.89 13.19
C ALA A 95 24.44 -11.49 12.60
N ARG A 96 24.36 -11.32 11.27
CA ARG A 96 24.48 -10.00 10.62
C ARG A 96 23.36 -9.06 11.04
N LEU A 97 22.11 -9.55 11.09
CA LEU A 97 20.97 -8.74 11.51
C LEU A 97 21.17 -8.21 12.94
N LEU A 98 21.53 -9.08 13.88
CA LEU A 98 21.75 -8.71 15.27
C LEU A 98 22.94 -7.76 15.43
N ALA A 99 24.05 -8.01 14.72
CA ALA A 99 25.24 -7.17 14.77
C ALA A 99 24.99 -5.75 14.23
N HIS A 100 24.16 -5.61 13.20
CA HIS A 100 23.90 -4.33 12.55
C HIS A 100 22.59 -3.65 12.98
N HIS A 101 21.75 -4.29 13.80
CA HIS A 101 20.45 -3.74 14.21
C HIS A 101 20.57 -2.35 14.86
N ALA A 102 21.51 -2.18 15.80
CA ALA A 102 21.71 -0.90 16.48
C ALA A 102 22.26 0.17 15.52
N ALA A 103 23.22 -0.19 14.68
CA ALA A 103 23.81 0.72 13.69
C ALA A 103 22.77 1.16 12.63
N ALA A 104 21.94 0.23 12.14
CA ALA A 104 20.85 0.52 11.22
C ALA A 104 19.84 1.50 11.82
N LYS A 105 19.43 1.27 13.08
CA LYS A 105 18.53 2.20 13.78
C LYS A 105 19.14 3.59 13.97
N SER A 106 20.43 3.66 14.31
CA SER A 106 21.14 4.93 14.43
C SER A 106 21.29 5.64 13.08
N PHE A 107 21.51 4.89 12.00
CA PHE A 107 21.59 5.42 10.64
C PHE A 107 20.23 5.99 10.20
N ASP A 108 19.13 5.27 10.40
CA ASP A 108 17.78 5.74 10.07
C ASP A 108 17.40 7.00 10.87
N ALA A 109 17.80 7.06 12.15
CA ALA A 109 17.63 8.26 12.97
C ALA A 109 18.43 9.45 12.40
N ALA A 110 19.72 9.25 12.08
CA ALA A 110 20.55 10.30 11.49
C ALA A 110 20.00 10.78 10.13
N VAL A 111 19.51 9.88 9.28
CA VAL A 111 18.86 10.21 8.00
C VAL A 111 17.63 11.08 8.23
N LYS A 112 16.81 10.77 9.24
CA LYS A 112 15.63 11.56 9.61
C LYS A 112 16.04 12.96 10.10
N ASP A 113 17.02 13.03 10.99
CA ASP A 113 17.49 14.30 11.56
C ASP A 113 18.08 15.21 10.47
N ILE A 114 18.92 14.66 9.58
CA ILE A 114 19.47 15.42 8.44
C ILE A 114 18.34 15.94 7.53
N LYS A 115 17.32 15.13 7.24
CA LYS A 115 16.17 15.57 6.44
C LYS A 115 15.36 16.67 7.11
N ALA A 116 15.26 16.65 8.44
CA ALA A 116 14.54 17.68 9.21
C ALA A 116 15.27 19.02 9.21
N LEU A 117 16.60 19.02 9.07
CA LEU A 117 17.42 20.23 8.98
C LEU A 117 17.33 20.95 7.62
N ILE A 118 16.79 20.31 6.58
CA ILE A 118 16.75 20.86 5.22
C ILE A 118 15.42 21.57 5.00
N GLU A 119 15.46 22.91 4.85
CA GLU A 119 14.27 23.71 4.60
C GLU A 119 13.59 23.35 3.27
N PRO A 120 12.26 23.57 3.13
CA PRO A 120 11.50 23.14 1.96
C PRO A 120 11.99 23.70 0.61
N ASP A 121 12.56 24.90 0.62
CA ASP A 121 13.09 25.62 -0.54
C ASP A 121 14.51 25.19 -0.94
N VAL A 122 15.20 24.42 -0.09
CA VAL A 122 16.58 23.97 -0.34
C VAL A 122 16.58 22.79 -1.32
N LYS A 123 17.22 23.01 -2.48
CA LYS A 123 17.45 21.97 -3.50
C LYS A 123 18.64 21.06 -3.18
N LEU A 124 19.70 21.62 -2.58
CA LEU A 124 20.96 20.93 -2.32
C LEU A 124 21.56 21.41 -0.99
N ALA A 125 21.77 20.49 -0.06
CA ALA A 125 22.55 20.71 1.15
C ALA A 125 23.81 19.82 1.12
N TYR A 126 24.94 20.33 1.59
CA TYR A 126 26.21 19.61 1.60
C TYR A 126 27.07 20.04 2.79
N GLY A 127 27.96 19.16 3.25
CA GLY A 127 28.85 19.41 4.38
C GLY A 127 29.23 18.12 5.09
N HIS A 128 30.32 18.14 5.86
CA HIS A 128 30.77 17.01 6.68
C HIS A 128 30.84 15.65 5.93
N GLY A 129 31.21 15.67 4.65
CA GLY A 129 31.34 14.45 3.83
C GLY A 129 30.02 13.88 3.31
N ILE A 130 28.90 14.60 3.43
CA ILE A 130 27.60 14.19 2.89
C ILE A 130 27.01 15.26 1.96
N ARG A 131 26.13 14.80 1.07
CA ARG A 131 25.32 15.63 0.16
C ARG A 131 23.88 15.15 0.16
N ALA A 132 22.95 16.05 0.42
CA ALA A 132 21.51 15.81 0.36
C ALA A 132 20.89 16.58 -0.81
N ASN A 133 20.32 15.87 -1.78
CA ASN A 133 19.73 16.44 -2.99
C ASN A 133 18.21 16.19 -3.03
N ARG A 134 17.44 17.25 -3.27
CA ARG A 134 15.98 17.18 -3.41
C ARG A 134 15.59 16.92 -4.87
N ALA A 135 14.90 15.80 -5.09
CA ALA A 135 14.34 15.44 -6.39
C ALA A 135 13.08 16.27 -6.71
N LYS A 136 12.65 16.23 -7.99
CA LYS A 136 11.45 16.97 -8.45
C LYS A 136 10.16 16.55 -7.72
N ASN A 137 10.11 15.34 -7.18
CA ASN A 137 8.99 14.82 -6.39
C ASN A 137 9.08 15.18 -4.88
N GLY A 138 10.04 16.03 -4.49
CA GLY A 138 10.24 16.45 -3.09
C GLY A 138 11.08 15.50 -2.24
N ALA A 139 11.42 14.30 -2.73
CA ALA A 139 12.23 13.34 -1.98
C ALA A 139 13.69 13.81 -1.84
N VAL A 140 14.24 13.70 -0.63
CA VAL A 140 15.63 14.06 -0.33
C VAL A 140 16.49 12.79 -0.30
N LYS A 141 17.47 12.73 -1.21
CA LYS A 141 18.45 11.64 -1.31
C LYS A 141 19.77 12.10 -0.68
N ILE A 142 20.25 11.35 0.31
CA ILE A 142 21.55 11.58 0.96
C ILE A 142 22.59 10.65 0.30
N THR A 143 23.74 11.19 -0.06
CA THR A 143 24.89 10.48 -0.63
C THR A 143 26.16 10.90 0.09
N GLU A 144 27.05 9.94 0.33
CA GLU A 144 28.41 10.23 0.78
C GLU A 144 29.18 10.95 -0.33
N VAL A 145 30.00 11.93 0.06
CA VAL A 145 30.92 12.63 -0.82
C VAL A 145 32.31 12.12 -0.48
N THR A 146 32.77 11.10 -1.23
CA THR A 146 34.17 10.70 -1.20
C THR A 146 35.03 11.87 -1.67
N PRO A 147 36.16 12.19 -1.00
CA PRO A 147 37.09 13.23 -1.45
C PRO A 147 37.67 12.96 -2.85
#